data_AF-A0A5B7BIX6-F1
#
_entry.id   AF-A0A5B7BIX6-F1
#
_cell.length_a   1.000
_cell.length_b   1.000
_cell.length_c   1.000
_cell.angle_alpha   90.00
_cell.angle_beta   90.00
_cell.angle_gamma   90.00
#
_symmetry.space_group_name_H-M   'P 1'
#
loop_
_entity.id
_entity.type
_entity.pdbx_description
1 polymer ?
#
loop_
_entity_poly.entity_id
_entity_poly.type
_entity_poly.pdbx_seq_one_letter_code
_entity_poly.pdbx_strand_id
1 'polypeptide(L)'
;MQAAISAMAAHTISSSITSHSLLFPLSNPNNPLLHSSFHGHSLKLTRPSSLTLSATASATPKPLTVVAATKKAVAVLKGNSNVEGVVTLSQDDAGPTTVSVRITGLTPGPHGFHLHEFGDTTNGCMSTGAHFNPNSLTHGAPEDEIRHAGDLGNIVANADGVAEAKIVDNQIPLSGSNSVVGVVVGLTPV
;
A
#
# COMPACT_ATOMS: atom_id res chain seq x y z
N MET A 1 30.08 -7.86 -0.61
CA MET A 1 28.63 -7.77 -0.41
C MET A 1 28.17 -6.44 -0.99
N GLN A 2 27.59 -6.43 -2.20
CA GLN A 2 26.97 -5.24 -2.78
C GLN A 2 25.54 -5.22 -2.30
N ALA A 3 25.30 -4.56 -1.17
CA ALA A 3 23.98 -4.48 -0.59
C ALA A 3 23.54 -3.01 -0.67
N ALA A 4 22.51 -2.77 -1.48
CA ALA A 4 21.86 -1.47 -1.59
C ALA A 4 20.52 -1.58 -0.87
N ILE A 5 20.24 -0.62 0.01
CA ILE A 5 19.08 -0.62 0.88
C ILE A 5 18.28 0.65 0.67
N SER A 6 16.95 0.52 0.74
CA SER A 6 16.05 1.67 0.79
C SER A 6 14.70 1.27 1.31
N ALA A 7 14.14 2.09 2.21
CA ALA A 7 12.78 1.97 2.65
C ALA A 7 11.81 2.53 1.59
N MET A 8 10.68 1.86 1.39
CA MET A 8 9.64 2.31 0.47
C MET A 8 8.78 3.41 1.08
N ALA A 9 8.58 4.50 0.34
CA ALA A 9 7.59 5.54 0.65
C ALA A 9 6.43 5.50 -0.35
N ALA A 10 5.19 5.65 0.11
CA ALA A 10 4.01 5.60 -0.74
C ALA A 10 3.29 6.94 -0.86
N HIS A 11 2.73 7.20 -2.03
CA HIS A 11 1.76 8.27 -2.27
C HIS A 11 0.51 7.68 -2.92
N THR A 12 -0.67 8.08 -2.41
CA THR A 12 -1.96 7.76 -3.05
C THR A 12 -2.35 8.94 -3.93
N ILE A 13 -2.43 8.73 -5.24
CA ILE A 13 -2.95 9.75 -6.16
C ILE A 13 -4.44 9.49 -6.34
N SER A 14 -5.27 10.24 -5.60
CA SER A 14 -6.72 10.25 -5.82
C SER A 14 -7.02 11.30 -6.89
N SER A 15 -7.37 10.87 -8.11
CA SER A 15 -7.85 11.76 -9.15
C SER A 15 -9.29 12.18 -8.84
N SER A 16 -9.47 13.24 -8.04
CA SER A 16 -10.77 13.87 -7.84
C SER A 16 -11.07 14.86 -8.98
N ILE A 17 -12.10 14.58 -9.78
CA ILE A 17 -12.69 15.59 -10.66
C ILE A 17 -13.66 16.40 -9.80
N THR A 18 -13.19 17.52 -9.24
CA THR A 18 -14.04 18.45 -8.50
C THR A 18 -14.85 19.28 -9.50
N SER A 19 -16.16 19.06 -9.54
CA SER A 19 -17.12 19.99 -10.15
C SER A 19 -18.38 20.01 -9.30
N HIS A 20 -18.46 20.97 -8.38
CA HIS A 20 -19.51 21.99 -8.38
C HIS A 20 -19.40 22.89 -7.14
N SER A 21 -19.29 24.17 -7.43
CA SER A 21 -19.51 25.31 -6.54
C SER A 21 -20.96 25.36 -6.10
N LEU A 22 -21.21 25.38 -4.78
CA LEU A 22 -22.44 25.90 -4.21
C LEU A 22 -22.11 26.76 -2.99
N LEU A 23 -22.40 28.05 -3.13
CA LEU A 23 -22.37 29.06 -2.07
C LEU A 23 -23.45 28.75 -1.04
N PHE A 24 -23.13 28.93 0.25
CA PHE A 24 -24.14 29.23 1.27
C PHE A 24 -23.61 30.32 2.23
N PRO A 25 -24.45 31.29 2.63
CA PRO A 25 -24.02 32.47 3.35
C PRO A 25 -23.94 32.27 4.87
N LEU A 26 -23.17 33.17 5.48
CA LEU A 26 -22.88 33.35 6.90
C LEU A 26 -24.13 33.81 7.69
N SER A 27 -24.35 33.28 8.90
CA SER A 27 -25.06 33.99 9.99
C SER A 27 -24.80 33.35 11.37
N ASN A 28 -24.27 34.19 12.27
CA ASN A 28 -24.33 34.17 13.75
C ASN A 28 -25.29 35.34 14.15
N PRO A 29 -25.79 35.61 15.39
CA PRO A 29 -25.35 35.16 16.72
C PRO A 29 -26.45 34.90 17.80
N ASN A 30 -26.01 34.48 19.01
CA ASN A 30 -26.52 34.76 20.38
C ASN A 30 -26.84 33.55 21.32
N ASN A 31 -26.14 33.56 22.46
CA ASN A 31 -26.12 32.71 23.69
C ASN A 31 -27.46 32.79 24.50
N PRO A 32 -27.70 32.11 25.68
CA PRO A 32 -26.83 31.25 26.51
C PRO A 32 -27.48 29.98 27.17
N LEU A 33 -26.61 29.17 27.80
CA LEU A 33 -26.75 28.26 28.96
C LEU A 33 -28.16 27.96 29.54
N LEU A 34 -28.52 26.66 29.65
CA LEU A 34 -29.33 26.14 30.77
C LEU A 34 -29.02 24.65 31.05
N HIS A 35 -28.85 24.36 32.34
CA HIS A 35 -28.57 23.06 32.96
C HIS A 35 -29.92 22.40 33.33
N SER A 36 -30.19 21.14 33.00
CA SER A 36 -31.17 20.34 33.77
C SER A 36 -31.08 18.83 33.52
N SER A 37 -30.85 18.11 34.61
CA SER A 37 -31.16 16.69 34.81
C SER A 37 -32.61 16.37 34.46
N PHE A 38 -32.87 15.20 33.87
CA PHE A 38 -34.18 14.57 33.98
C PHE A 38 -34.07 13.07 34.24
N HIS A 39 -34.89 12.68 35.21
CA HIS A 39 -35.03 11.37 35.83
C HIS A 39 -35.73 10.38 34.89
N GLY A 40 -35.36 9.11 35.02
CA GLY A 40 -35.99 8.00 34.31
C GLY A 40 -37.45 7.81 34.71
N HIS A 41 -38.35 7.96 33.74
CA HIS A 41 -39.69 7.41 33.79
C HIS A 41 -39.84 6.33 32.72
N SER A 42 -40.03 5.10 33.16
CA SER A 42 -40.35 3.96 32.29
C SER A 42 -41.82 4.07 31.86
N LEU A 43 -42.03 4.39 30.58
CA LEU A 43 -43.34 4.39 29.97
C LEU A 43 -43.55 3.05 29.25
N LYS A 44 -44.50 2.25 29.75
CA LYS A 44 -45.04 1.07 29.06
C LYS A 44 -45.70 1.53 27.75
N LEU A 45 -45.11 1.16 26.61
CA LEU A 45 -45.70 1.43 25.30
C LEU A 45 -46.55 0.25 24.84
N THR A 46 -47.87 0.45 24.79
CA THR A 46 -48.84 -0.45 24.21
C THR A 46 -48.66 -0.48 22.69
N ARG A 47 -48.52 -1.69 22.13
CA ARG A 47 -48.34 -1.98 20.70
C ARG A 47 -49.56 -1.50 19.88
N PRO A 48 -49.40 -0.57 18.91
CA PRO A 48 -50.39 -0.39 17.88
C PRO A 48 -50.14 -1.34 16.70
N SER A 49 -51.25 -1.76 16.13
CA SER A 49 -51.40 -2.67 15.00
C SER A 49 -50.82 -2.11 13.70
N SER A 50 -50.20 -3.01 12.93
CA SER A 50 -50.05 -3.01 11.47
C SER A 50 -50.06 -1.65 10.75
N LEU A 51 -48.88 -1.07 10.54
CA LEU A 51 -48.66 -0.05 9.52
C LEU A 51 -48.41 -0.75 8.17
N THR A 52 -49.36 -0.62 7.25
CA THR A 52 -49.18 -0.98 5.84
C THR A 52 -48.13 -0.06 5.22
N LEU A 53 -47.01 -0.62 4.78
CA LEU A 53 -45.93 0.10 4.11
C LEU A 53 -46.35 0.41 2.66
N SER A 54 -46.83 1.62 2.40
CA SER A 54 -46.98 2.11 1.02
C SER A 54 -45.58 2.35 0.44
N ALA A 55 -45.17 1.46 -0.47
CA ALA A 55 -43.96 1.63 -1.26
C ALA A 55 -44.19 2.73 -2.31
N THR A 56 -43.69 3.93 -2.05
CA THR A 56 -43.60 5.00 -3.05
C THR A 56 -42.15 5.38 -3.32
N ALA A 57 -41.83 5.44 -4.61
CA ALA A 57 -40.60 5.90 -5.26
C ALA A 57 -39.38 4.95 -5.23
N SER A 58 -39.36 4.04 -6.21
CA SER A 58 -38.13 3.43 -6.72
C SER A 58 -37.27 4.52 -7.37
N ALA A 59 -36.32 5.09 -6.62
CA ALA A 59 -35.24 5.88 -7.20
C ALA A 59 -34.32 4.94 -7.98
N THR A 60 -34.08 5.23 -9.26
CA THR A 60 -33.07 4.53 -10.07
C THR A 60 -31.70 4.73 -9.44
N PRO A 61 -30.97 3.67 -9.03
CA PRO A 61 -29.62 3.83 -8.51
C PRO A 61 -28.73 4.38 -9.62
N LYS A 62 -28.18 5.58 -9.40
CA LYS A 62 -27.12 6.12 -10.25
C LYS A 62 -25.92 5.17 -10.13
N PRO A 63 -25.33 4.68 -11.22
CA PRO A 63 -24.17 3.81 -11.13
C PRO A 63 -23.04 4.58 -10.41
N LEU A 64 -22.59 4.05 -9.27
CA LEU A 64 -21.38 4.53 -8.63
C LEU A 64 -20.21 4.01 -9.47
N THR A 65 -19.59 4.90 -10.24
CA THR A 65 -18.32 4.60 -10.88
C THR A 65 -17.26 4.45 -9.78
N VAL A 66 -16.83 3.21 -9.52
CA VAL A 66 -15.62 2.96 -8.72
C VAL A 66 -14.45 3.43 -9.56
N VAL A 67 -13.87 4.56 -9.18
CA VAL A 67 -12.61 5.04 -9.77
C VAL A 67 -11.52 4.11 -9.25
N ALA A 68 -10.86 3.37 -10.15
CA ALA A 68 -9.72 2.53 -9.80
C ALA A 68 -8.64 3.40 -9.14
N ALA A 69 -8.28 3.08 -7.89
CA ALA A 69 -7.32 3.86 -7.12
C ALA A 69 -5.94 3.23 -7.28
N THR A 70 -5.11 3.82 -8.14
CA THR A 70 -3.71 3.39 -8.30
C THR A 70 -2.86 3.89 -7.13
N LYS A 71 -2.29 2.94 -6.38
CA LYS A 71 -1.30 3.22 -5.33
C LYS A 71 0.09 3.15 -5.94
N LYS A 72 0.99 4.04 -5.51
CA LYS A 72 2.40 4.02 -5.93
C LYS A 72 3.33 4.14 -4.73
N ALA A 73 4.43 3.41 -4.78
CA ALA A 73 5.52 3.53 -3.82
C ALA A 73 6.87 3.59 -4.54
N VAL A 74 7.86 4.19 -3.90
CA VAL A 74 9.22 4.32 -4.42
C VAL A 74 10.22 3.95 -3.34
N ALA A 75 11.21 3.15 -3.70
CA ALA A 75 12.42 2.88 -2.94
C ALA A 75 13.63 3.41 -3.73
N VAL A 76 14.45 4.25 -3.10
CA VAL A 76 15.69 4.79 -3.67
C VAL A 76 16.89 4.10 -3.04
N LEU A 77 17.42 3.10 -3.72
CA LEU A 77 18.48 2.23 -3.23
C LEU A 77 19.80 2.99 -3.15
N LYS A 78 20.39 2.99 -1.95
CA LYS A 78 21.75 3.46 -1.68
C LYS A 78 22.44 2.44 -0.77
N GLY A 79 23.63 2.01 -1.15
CA GLY A 79 24.46 1.14 -0.33
C GLY A 79 25.76 1.81 0.10
N ASN A 80 26.59 1.09 0.85
CA ASN A 80 27.95 1.52 1.24
C ASN A 80 28.96 1.44 0.07
N SER A 81 28.47 1.28 -1.16
CA SER A 81 29.25 1.08 -2.39
C SER A 81 28.71 2.01 -3.48
N ASN A 82 29.27 1.93 -4.69
CA ASN A 82 28.80 2.70 -5.84
C ASN A 82 27.46 2.20 -6.42
N VAL A 83 26.80 1.23 -5.76
CA VAL A 83 25.48 0.73 -6.18
C VAL A 83 24.40 1.71 -5.77
N GLU A 84 23.62 2.15 -6.76
CA GLU A 84 22.48 3.02 -6.57
C GLU A 84 21.36 2.66 -7.53
N GLY A 85 20.12 2.98 -7.16
CA GLY A 85 19.00 2.68 -8.04
C GLY A 85 17.67 3.21 -7.53
N VAL A 86 16.65 3.08 -8.36
CA VAL A 86 15.28 3.40 -8.02
C VAL A 86 14.39 2.22 -8.38
N VAL A 87 13.55 1.84 -7.43
CA VAL A 87 12.50 0.84 -7.58
C VAL A 87 11.18 1.53 -7.39
N THR A 88 10.28 1.41 -8.36
CA THR A 88 8.92 1.94 -8.28
C THR A 88 7.93 0.79 -8.25
N LEU A 89 6.99 0.86 -7.32
CA LEU A 89 5.90 -0.10 -7.18
C LEU A 89 4.60 0.59 -7.53
N SER A 90 3.73 -0.09 -8.25
CA SER A 90 2.37 0.37 -8.51
C SER A 90 1.37 -0.78 -8.40
N GLN A 91 0.25 -0.51 -7.75
CA GLN A 91 -0.83 -1.47 -7.57
C GLN A 91 -2.15 -0.77 -7.85
N ASP A 92 -2.94 -1.34 -8.74
CA ASP A 92 -4.31 -0.91 -8.98
C ASP A 92 -5.25 -1.67 -8.05
N ASP A 93 -6.05 -0.93 -7.27
CA ASP A 93 -7.02 -1.47 -6.32
C ASP A 93 -6.39 -2.54 -5.38
N ALA A 94 -6.83 -3.80 -5.49
CA ALA A 94 -6.33 -4.96 -4.77
C ALA A 94 -5.68 -6.00 -5.70
N GLY A 95 -5.29 -5.57 -6.91
CA GLY A 95 -4.65 -6.42 -7.91
C GLY A 95 -3.16 -6.70 -7.64
N PRO A 96 -2.47 -7.32 -8.61
CA PRO A 96 -1.03 -7.54 -8.55
C PRO A 96 -0.25 -6.24 -8.43
N THR A 97 0.88 -6.26 -7.72
CA THR A 97 1.82 -5.14 -7.68
C THR A 97 2.83 -5.28 -8.81
N THR A 98 2.95 -4.23 -9.63
CA THR A 98 4.02 -4.10 -10.64
C THR A 98 5.21 -3.38 -10.03
N VAL A 99 6.40 -3.95 -10.15
CA VAL A 99 7.67 -3.41 -9.68
C VAL A 99 8.55 -3.09 -10.88
N SER A 100 8.93 -1.83 -11.05
CA SER A 100 9.88 -1.39 -12.09
C SER A 100 11.20 -1.03 -11.43
N VAL A 101 12.27 -1.71 -11.83
CA VAL A 101 13.59 -1.66 -11.20
C VAL A 101 14.58 -1.04 -12.17
N ARG A 102 15.38 -0.09 -11.70
CA ARG A 102 16.57 0.39 -12.39
C ARG A 102 17.70 0.62 -11.41
N ILE A 103 18.75 -0.19 -11.48
CA ILE A 103 19.89 -0.15 -10.57
C ILE A 103 21.18 -0.12 -11.39
N THR A 104 22.17 0.64 -10.93
CA THR A 104 23.48 0.82 -11.57
C THR A 104 24.61 0.54 -10.58
N GLY A 105 25.81 0.25 -11.09
CA GLY A 105 27.00 0.00 -10.29
C GLY A 105 27.12 -1.44 -9.79
N LEU A 106 26.27 -2.35 -10.28
CA LEU A 106 26.31 -3.78 -9.97
C LEU A 106 27.44 -4.48 -10.72
N THR A 107 27.93 -5.60 -10.17
CA THR A 107 28.72 -6.53 -10.98
C THR A 107 27.86 -7.16 -12.08
N PRO A 108 28.35 -7.37 -13.31
CA PRO A 108 27.59 -8.06 -14.35
C PRO A 108 27.13 -9.45 -13.90
N GLY A 109 25.91 -9.85 -14.28
CA GLY A 109 25.33 -11.15 -13.93
C GLY A 109 24.07 -11.05 -13.04
N PRO A 110 23.58 -12.20 -12.53
CA PRO A 110 22.39 -12.26 -11.71
C PRO A 110 22.63 -11.72 -10.29
N HIS A 111 21.64 -11.01 -9.76
CA HIS A 111 21.55 -10.59 -8.37
C HIS A 111 20.17 -10.94 -7.83
N GLY A 112 20.12 -11.59 -6.67
CA GLY A 112 18.90 -11.82 -5.91
C GLY A 112 18.27 -10.49 -5.52
N PHE A 113 16.96 -10.40 -5.73
CA PHE A 113 16.15 -9.22 -5.49
C PHE A 113 15.01 -9.60 -4.55
N HIS A 114 14.94 -8.94 -3.40
CA HIS A 114 14.02 -9.32 -2.34
C HIS A 114 13.53 -8.12 -1.53
N LEU A 115 12.39 -8.31 -0.86
CA LEU A 115 11.89 -7.39 0.16
C LEU A 115 12.19 -7.96 1.53
N HIS A 116 12.78 -7.13 2.39
CA HIS A 116 13.07 -7.47 3.77
C HIS A 116 11.92 -7.06 4.70
N GLU A 117 11.84 -7.64 5.88
CA GLU A 117 10.75 -7.43 6.84
C GLU A 117 10.66 -5.99 7.36
N PHE A 118 11.80 -5.34 7.61
CA PHE A 118 11.84 -4.05 8.28
C PHE A 118 12.36 -2.92 7.39
N GLY A 119 11.79 -1.74 7.64
CA GLY A 119 12.24 -0.44 7.14
C GLY A 119 13.52 0.10 7.78
N ASP A 120 14.22 -0.70 8.58
CA ASP A 120 15.30 -0.24 9.44
C ASP A 120 16.65 -0.36 8.72
N THR A 121 17.22 0.79 8.35
CA THR A 121 18.53 0.90 7.72
C THR A 121 19.61 1.43 8.67
N THR A 122 19.35 1.49 9.98
CA THR A 122 20.27 2.07 10.98
C THR A 122 21.58 1.30 11.12
N ASN A 123 21.55 -0.02 10.88
CA ASN A 123 22.73 -0.88 10.86
C ASN A 123 22.93 -1.53 9.49
N GLY A 124 22.75 -0.73 8.44
CA GLY A 124 22.84 -1.19 7.06
C GLY A 124 21.84 -2.31 6.78
N CYS A 125 22.31 -3.39 6.17
CA CYS A 125 21.46 -4.53 5.75
C CYS A 125 21.18 -5.52 6.87
N MET A 126 21.87 -5.41 8.01
CA MET A 126 21.64 -6.30 9.14
C MET A 126 20.35 -5.95 9.90
N SER A 127 19.99 -4.67 9.93
CA SER A 127 18.79 -4.20 10.62
C SER A 127 17.50 -4.38 9.81
N THR A 128 17.60 -4.71 8.51
CA THR A 128 16.41 -4.89 7.65
C THR A 128 15.66 -6.19 7.96
N GLY A 129 16.26 -7.11 8.71
CA GLY A 129 15.65 -8.39 9.10
C GLY A 129 15.72 -9.46 8.01
N ALA A 130 14.93 -10.51 8.17
CA ALA A 130 14.80 -11.58 7.16
C ALA A 130 14.00 -11.10 5.94
N HIS A 131 13.79 -11.96 4.95
CA HIS A 131 12.87 -11.68 3.86
C HIS A 131 11.45 -11.51 4.42
N PHE A 132 10.67 -10.61 3.82
CA PHE A 132 9.29 -10.37 4.18
C PHE A 132 8.46 -11.65 4.03
N ASN A 133 8.00 -12.22 5.14
CA ASN A 133 7.39 -13.55 5.20
C ASN A 133 6.13 -13.59 6.10
N PRO A 134 5.04 -12.88 5.73
CA PRO A 134 3.83 -12.85 6.55
C PRO A 134 3.14 -14.23 6.69
N ASN A 135 3.43 -15.17 5.76
CA ASN A 135 2.84 -16.50 5.75
C ASN A 135 3.70 -17.55 6.46
N SER A 136 4.87 -17.19 6.98
CA SER A 136 5.81 -18.11 7.66
C SER A 136 6.17 -19.36 6.83
N LEU A 137 6.39 -19.17 5.53
CA LEU A 137 6.80 -20.22 4.60
C LEU A 137 8.33 -20.30 4.50
N THR A 138 8.85 -21.30 3.78
CA THR A 138 10.28 -21.36 3.43
C THR A 138 10.57 -20.55 2.17
N HIS A 139 11.85 -20.21 1.95
CA HIS A 139 12.30 -19.52 0.73
C HIS A 139 12.00 -20.31 -0.55
N GLY A 140 11.72 -19.60 -1.64
CA GLY A 140 11.46 -20.20 -2.96
C GLY A 140 11.61 -19.19 -4.11
N ALA A 141 11.42 -19.66 -5.34
CA ALA A 141 11.33 -18.80 -6.52
C ALA A 141 9.97 -18.09 -6.59
N PRO A 142 9.83 -16.97 -7.33
CA PRO A 142 8.56 -16.21 -7.40
C PRO A 142 7.34 -17.00 -7.91
N GLU A 143 7.57 -18.04 -8.70
CA GLU A 143 6.57 -18.94 -9.24
C GLU A 143 6.19 -20.09 -8.30
N ASP A 144 6.97 -20.31 -7.23
CA ASP A 144 6.72 -21.40 -6.30
C ASP A 144 5.51 -21.10 -5.39
N GLU A 145 4.74 -22.15 -5.09
CA GLU A 145 3.66 -22.08 -4.10
C GLU A 145 4.20 -21.84 -2.69
N ILE A 146 5.35 -22.43 -2.38
CA ILE A 146 6.04 -22.29 -1.09
C ILE A 146 7.22 -21.34 -1.27
N ARG A 147 7.02 -20.08 -0.87
CA ARG A 147 8.04 -19.03 -0.90
C ARG A 147 7.77 -17.98 0.16
N HIS A 148 8.76 -17.16 0.51
CA HIS A 148 8.47 -15.91 1.21
C HIS A 148 7.78 -14.92 0.26
N ALA A 149 6.92 -14.07 0.79
CA ALA A 149 6.27 -13.02 -0.02
C ALA A 149 7.29 -12.03 -0.61
N GLY A 150 8.39 -11.79 0.10
CA GLY A 150 9.49 -10.94 -0.35
C GLY A 150 10.44 -11.57 -1.36
N ASP A 151 10.25 -12.85 -1.76
CA ASP A 151 11.11 -13.52 -2.73
C ASP A 151 10.72 -13.13 -4.15
N LEU A 152 11.46 -12.19 -4.76
CA LEU A 152 11.17 -11.64 -6.09
C LEU A 152 12.13 -12.16 -7.18
N GLY A 153 12.94 -13.16 -6.85
CA GLY A 153 13.82 -13.85 -7.80
C GLY A 153 15.09 -13.05 -8.08
N ASN A 154 15.55 -13.07 -9.33
CA ASN A 154 16.79 -12.42 -9.75
C ASN A 154 16.54 -11.29 -10.75
N ILE A 155 17.29 -10.21 -10.62
CA ILE A 155 17.50 -9.22 -11.68
C ILE A 155 18.88 -9.45 -12.31
N VAL A 156 19.05 -9.08 -13.57
CA VAL A 156 20.31 -9.31 -14.29
C VAL A 156 20.95 -7.98 -14.65
N ALA A 157 22.17 -7.77 -14.16
CA ALA A 157 22.99 -6.63 -14.55
C ALA A 157 23.77 -6.93 -15.83
N ASN A 158 23.74 -5.99 -16.78
CA ASN A 158 24.49 -6.08 -18.02
C ASN A 158 26.00 -5.80 -17.80
N ALA A 159 26.78 -5.79 -18.89
CA ALA A 159 28.23 -5.54 -18.85
C ALA A 159 28.61 -4.16 -18.28
N ASP A 160 27.71 -3.18 -18.37
CA ASP A 160 27.89 -1.83 -17.82
C ASP A 160 27.47 -1.74 -16.34
N GLY A 161 27.08 -2.86 -15.72
CA GLY A 161 26.62 -2.91 -14.33
C GLY A 161 25.23 -2.31 -14.12
N VAL A 162 24.39 -2.29 -15.17
CA VAL A 162 23.02 -1.77 -15.14
C VAL A 162 22.03 -2.94 -15.18
N ALA A 163 21.12 -2.99 -14.20
CA ALA A 163 19.99 -3.91 -14.17
C ALA A 163 18.67 -3.12 -14.33
N GLU A 164 17.92 -3.44 -15.37
CA GLU A 164 16.55 -2.94 -15.60
C GLU A 164 15.59 -4.12 -15.69
N ALA A 165 14.55 -4.11 -14.87
CA ALA A 165 13.60 -5.22 -14.79
C ALA A 165 12.17 -4.72 -14.50
N LYS A 166 11.20 -5.51 -14.93
CA LYS A 166 9.79 -5.35 -14.58
C LYS A 166 9.29 -6.67 -14.00
N ILE A 167 8.86 -6.64 -12.74
CA ILE A 167 8.35 -7.79 -12.00
C ILE A 167 6.87 -7.53 -11.69
N VAL A 168 6.04 -8.57 -11.73
CA VAL A 168 4.63 -8.50 -11.32
C VAL A 168 4.40 -9.60 -10.29
N ASP A 169 3.96 -9.23 -9.09
CA ASP A 169 3.83 -10.16 -7.97
C ASP A 169 2.53 -9.92 -7.17
N ASN A 170 1.95 -11.00 -6.66
CA ASN A 170 0.65 -11.00 -5.98
C ASN A 170 0.75 -11.00 -4.44
N GLN A 171 1.95 -11.13 -3.88
CA GLN A 171 2.19 -11.28 -2.44
C GLN A 171 2.72 -10.01 -1.76
N ILE A 172 2.96 -8.94 -2.52
CA ILE A 172 3.53 -7.67 -2.03
C ILE A 172 2.57 -6.47 -2.22
N PRO A 173 1.40 -6.48 -1.56
CA PRO A 173 0.42 -5.40 -1.73
C PRO A 173 0.92 -4.06 -1.16
N LEU A 174 0.39 -2.94 -1.64
CA LEU A 174 0.71 -1.59 -1.15
C LEU A 174 -0.30 -1.07 -0.12
N SER A 175 -1.17 -1.93 0.39
CA SER A 175 -2.19 -1.61 1.39
C SER A 175 -2.64 -2.86 2.15
N GLY A 176 -3.31 -2.69 3.29
CA GLY A 176 -3.76 -3.79 4.13
C GLY A 176 -2.70 -4.27 5.12
N SER A 177 -2.96 -5.37 5.81
CA SER A 177 -2.08 -5.89 6.88
C SER A 177 -0.70 -6.33 6.38
N ASN A 178 -0.62 -6.80 5.14
CA ASN A 178 0.62 -7.28 4.52
C ASN A 178 1.23 -6.22 3.59
N SER A 179 0.89 -4.95 3.80
CA SER A 179 1.43 -3.86 2.99
C SER A 179 2.95 -3.82 3.06
N VAL A 180 3.62 -3.70 1.90
CA VAL A 180 5.08 -3.56 1.82
C VAL A 180 5.55 -2.11 1.89
N VAL A 181 4.65 -1.15 2.11
CA VAL A 181 5.05 0.24 2.36
C VAL A 181 5.84 0.32 3.65
N GLY A 182 7.00 0.98 3.60
CA GLY A 182 7.92 1.08 4.74
C GLY A 182 8.88 -0.09 4.88
N VAL A 183 8.82 -1.13 4.03
CA VAL A 183 9.81 -2.21 4.03
C VAL A 183 11.01 -1.87 3.14
N VAL A 184 12.11 -2.62 3.29
CA VAL A 184 13.36 -2.38 2.54
C VAL A 184 13.52 -3.32 1.36
N VAL A 185 14.00 -2.79 0.23
CA VAL A 185 14.50 -3.58 -0.90
C VAL A 185 15.95 -4.03 -0.63
N GLY A 186 16.23 -5.31 -0.84
CA GLY A 186 17.56 -5.91 -0.72
C GLY A 186 18.09 -6.44 -2.06
N LEU A 187 19.43 -6.47 -2.16
CA LEU A 187 20.18 -7.05 -3.27
C LEU A 187 21.25 -7.99 -2.75
N THR A 188 21.38 -9.15 -3.38
CA THR A 188 22.45 -10.12 -3.08
C THR A 188 23.10 -10.63 -4.35
N PRO A 189 24.43 -10.64 -4.47
CA PRO A 189 25.09 -11.29 -5.61
C PRO A 189 24.80 -12.80 -5.59
N VAL A 190 24.60 -13.40 -6.77
CA VAL A 190 24.38 -14.84 -6.98
C VAL A 190 25.64 -15.52 -7.48
#